data_AF-A0A3D0I7A2-F1
#
_entry.id   AF-A0A3D0I7A2-F1
#
_cell.length_a   1.000
_cell.length_b   1.000
_cell.length_c   1.000
_cell.angle_alpha   90.00
_cell.angle_beta   90.00
_cell.angle_gamma   90.00
#
_symmetry.space_group_name_H-M   'P 1'
#
loop_
_entity.id
_entity.type
_entity.pdbx_description
1 polymer ?
#
loop_
_entity_poly.entity_id
_entity_poly.type
_entity_poly.pdbx_seq_one_letter_code
_entity_poly.pdbx_strand_id
1 'polypeptide(L)'
;MEGNGAIRGGRACSTRGLPQEGGTMKALGTALVESLEKRGAVLGQDRRAAIVRAAQDLLESNIAMRALQVGETMPAFALPAASGEIVRLSDVLQAGPAVVSFFRGTWCEYCQAFIRALAEAYDEIRAAGAEVLAISPQREGIEGSMALPFPWLRDDDNLLARKVGVAFELPGDLCWAYRELGIDLLKLNQSDRYELPVPATFVVAKDRSIRFAHVEPDYRRRPAVQEVLGAVQQARGPQPNLP
;
A
#
# COMPACT_ATOMS: atom_id res chain seq x y z
N MET A 1 8.21 66.65 -1.98
CA MET A 1 7.76 66.09 -3.27
C MET A 1 8.79 65.06 -3.65
N GLU A 2 8.47 63.82 -3.31
CA GLU A 2 8.48 62.65 -4.21
C GLU A 2 9.72 61.83 -3.85
N GLY A 3 9.71 60.52 -3.60
CA GLY A 3 8.66 59.51 -3.59
C GLY A 3 9.37 58.16 -3.39
N ASN A 4 8.70 57.21 -2.73
CA ASN A 4 8.63 55.77 -3.02
C ASN A 4 9.95 55.01 -3.34
N GLY A 5 10.33 53.88 -2.74
CA GLY A 5 9.59 52.78 -2.13
C GLY A 5 10.55 51.58 -2.02
N ALA A 6 10.36 50.75 -0.99
CA ALA A 6 11.21 49.61 -0.65
C ALA A 6 10.98 48.37 -1.55
N ILE A 7 12.04 47.65 -1.94
CA ILE A 7 11.95 46.24 -2.39
C ILE A 7 13.09 45.39 -1.79
N ARG A 8 12.69 44.70 -0.71
CA ARG A 8 12.90 43.29 -0.34
C ARG A 8 14.15 42.54 -0.84
N GLY A 9 14.92 42.04 0.13
CA GLY A 9 15.97 41.03 -0.03
C GLY A 9 15.45 39.69 -0.54
N GLY A 10 16.13 39.18 -1.57
CA GLY A 10 16.02 37.80 -2.03
C GLY A 10 16.88 36.90 -1.16
N ARG A 11 16.23 36.08 -0.31
CA ARG A 11 16.86 34.88 0.25
C ARG A 11 16.80 33.80 -0.81
N ALA A 12 17.97 33.35 -1.25
CA ALA A 12 18.13 32.19 -2.12
C ALA A 12 17.45 30.97 -1.47
N CYS A 13 16.52 30.37 -2.20
CA CYS A 13 15.86 29.13 -1.81
C CYS A 13 16.89 28.00 -1.89
N SER A 14 17.26 27.47 -0.73
CA SER A 14 18.11 26.28 -0.59
C SER A 14 17.47 25.11 -1.34
N THR A 15 18.18 24.61 -2.36
CA THR A 15 17.86 23.37 -3.07
C THR A 15 18.08 22.20 -2.13
N ARG A 16 17.02 21.77 -1.43
CA ARG A 16 16.97 20.45 -0.80
C ARG A 16 17.13 19.42 -1.91
N GLY A 17 18.21 18.65 -1.82
CA GLY A 17 18.58 17.63 -2.79
C GLY A 17 17.46 16.61 -2.99
N LEU A 18 17.19 16.29 -4.25
CA LEU A 18 16.40 15.15 -4.65
C LEU A 18 17.07 13.87 -4.11
N PRO A 19 16.30 12.86 -3.64
CA PRO A 19 16.87 11.57 -3.30
C PRO A 19 17.50 10.96 -4.55
N GLN A 20 18.67 10.35 -4.39
CA GLN A 20 19.40 9.69 -5.47
C GLN A 20 18.60 8.49 -6.01
N GLU A 21 17.99 8.65 -7.18
CA GLU A 21 17.13 7.67 -7.85
C GLU A 21 17.80 6.29 -8.06
N GLY A 22 19.14 6.24 -8.10
CA GLY A 22 19.92 5.00 -8.23
C GLY A 22 19.93 4.07 -7.01
N GLY A 23 19.65 4.58 -5.80
CA GLY A 23 19.76 3.80 -4.55
C GLY A 23 18.57 2.88 -4.28
N THR A 24 17.36 3.30 -4.69
CA THR A 24 16.12 2.55 -4.45
C THR A 24 15.97 1.38 -5.43
N MET A 25 16.43 1.53 -6.68
CA MET A 25 16.33 0.53 -7.76
C MET A 25 17.00 -0.81 -7.44
N LYS A 26 18.21 -0.76 -6.87
CA LYS A 26 18.97 -1.97 -6.54
C LYS A 26 18.42 -2.67 -5.29
N ALA A 27 17.83 -1.92 -4.37
CA ALA A 27 17.51 -2.41 -3.04
C ALA A 27 16.31 -3.39 -3.03
N LEU A 28 15.32 -3.20 -3.90
CA LEU A 28 14.14 -4.07 -4.01
C LEU A 28 14.48 -5.46 -4.55
N GLY A 29 15.21 -5.52 -5.67
CA GLY A 29 15.66 -6.79 -6.26
C GLY A 29 16.66 -7.52 -5.35
N THR A 30 17.56 -6.77 -4.70
CA THR A 30 18.54 -7.35 -3.76
C THR A 30 17.86 -8.00 -2.55
N ALA A 31 16.80 -7.40 -2.00
CA ALA A 31 16.07 -7.99 -0.87
C ALA A 31 15.46 -9.36 -1.22
N LEU A 32 14.89 -9.52 -2.42
CA LEU A 32 14.34 -10.81 -2.84
C LEU A 32 15.44 -11.86 -3.05
N VAL A 33 16.59 -11.46 -3.61
CA VAL A 33 17.79 -12.32 -3.72
C VAL A 33 18.26 -12.77 -2.33
N GLU A 34 18.40 -11.85 -1.38
CA GLU A 34 18.83 -12.17 -0.01
C GLU A 34 17.84 -13.11 0.71
N SER A 35 16.53 -12.91 0.54
CA SER A 35 15.51 -13.81 1.10
C SER A 35 15.60 -15.23 0.54
N LEU A 36 15.92 -15.38 -0.75
CA LEU A 36 16.12 -16.68 -1.40
C LEU A 36 17.38 -17.36 -0.86
N GLU A 37 18.49 -16.65 -0.78
CA GLU A 37 19.78 -17.18 -0.32
C GLU A 37 19.74 -17.56 1.16
N LYS A 38 19.07 -16.78 2.01
CA LYS A 38 18.81 -17.13 3.43
C LYS A 38 18.05 -18.45 3.60
N ARG A 39 17.30 -18.87 2.58
CA ARG A 39 16.56 -20.14 2.56
C ARG A 39 17.30 -21.26 1.86
N GLY A 40 18.58 -21.05 1.54
CA GLY A 40 19.46 -22.06 0.95
C GLY A 40 19.41 -22.12 -0.58
N ALA A 41 18.73 -21.19 -1.25
CA ALA A 41 18.73 -21.16 -2.71
C ALA A 41 20.11 -20.72 -3.24
N VAL A 42 20.69 -21.52 -4.15
CA VAL A 42 21.91 -21.16 -4.88
C VAL A 42 21.50 -20.55 -6.22
N LEU A 43 21.63 -19.22 -6.34
CA LEU A 43 21.21 -18.48 -7.53
C LEU A 43 22.37 -18.27 -8.51
N GLY A 44 22.20 -18.72 -9.76
CA GLY A 44 23.08 -18.34 -10.86
C GLY A 44 22.98 -16.84 -11.20
N GLN A 45 23.96 -16.33 -11.93
CA GLN A 45 24.02 -14.91 -12.31
C GLN A 45 22.76 -14.46 -13.07
N ASP A 46 22.25 -15.30 -13.98
CA ASP A 46 21.05 -14.98 -14.78
C ASP A 46 19.79 -14.82 -13.92
N ARG A 47 19.62 -15.68 -12.92
CA ARG A 47 18.49 -15.62 -11.97
C ARG A 47 18.55 -14.38 -11.09
N ARG A 48 19.74 -14.04 -10.58
CA ARG A 48 19.95 -12.79 -9.83
C ARG A 48 19.64 -11.57 -10.71
N ALA A 49 20.12 -11.58 -11.95
CA ALA A 49 19.88 -10.50 -12.89
C ALA A 49 18.39 -10.37 -13.26
N ALA A 50 17.66 -11.48 -13.41
CA ALA A 50 16.22 -11.47 -13.65
C ALA A 50 15.44 -10.82 -12.50
N ILE A 51 15.77 -11.17 -11.25
CA ILE A 51 15.15 -10.56 -10.06
C ILE A 51 15.41 -9.05 -10.01
N VAL A 52 16.65 -8.63 -10.27
CA VAL A 52 17.02 -7.22 -10.27
C VAL A 52 16.31 -6.45 -11.39
N ARG A 53 16.26 -7.01 -12.61
CA ARG A 53 15.53 -6.41 -13.74
C ARG A 53 14.04 -6.27 -13.43
N ALA A 54 13.39 -7.33 -12.93
CA ALA A 54 11.97 -7.26 -12.58
C ALA A 54 11.66 -6.17 -11.54
N ALA A 55 12.56 -5.96 -10.57
CA ALA A 55 12.43 -4.87 -9.61
C ALA A 55 12.62 -3.49 -10.25
N GLN A 56 13.55 -3.36 -11.20
CA GLN A 56 13.76 -2.13 -11.98
C GLN A 56 12.56 -1.84 -12.86
N ASP A 57 12.06 -2.82 -13.63
CA ASP A 57 10.90 -2.67 -14.50
C ASP A 57 9.66 -2.22 -13.71
N LEU A 58 9.45 -2.75 -12.50
CA LEU A 58 8.35 -2.31 -11.64
C LEU A 58 8.49 -0.84 -11.24
N LEU A 59 9.70 -0.39 -10.89
CA LEU A 59 9.97 1.00 -10.54
C LEU A 59 9.81 1.93 -11.75
N GLU A 60 10.34 1.53 -12.90
CA GLU A 60 10.26 2.27 -14.18
C GLU A 60 8.83 2.29 -14.76
N SER A 61 7.98 1.33 -14.37
CA SER A 61 6.57 1.31 -14.75
C SER A 61 5.78 2.50 -14.21
N ASN A 62 6.37 3.31 -13.30
CA ASN A 62 5.74 4.48 -12.71
C ASN A 62 4.40 4.15 -12.03
N ILE A 63 4.23 2.92 -11.54
CA ILE A 63 2.98 2.47 -10.90
C ILE A 63 2.56 3.38 -9.75
N ALA A 64 3.51 3.88 -8.96
CA ALA A 64 3.23 4.83 -7.88
C ALA A 64 2.61 6.15 -8.37
N MET A 65 2.95 6.60 -9.58
CA MET A 65 2.37 7.80 -10.20
C MET A 65 1.04 7.54 -10.93
N ARG A 66 0.79 6.29 -11.33
CA ARG A 66 -0.45 5.87 -12.01
C ARG A 66 -1.55 5.48 -11.02
N ALA A 67 -1.18 5.14 -9.79
CA ALA A 67 -2.12 4.89 -8.72
C ALA A 67 -2.87 6.17 -8.33
N LEU A 68 -4.03 6.01 -7.71
CA LEU A 68 -4.81 7.14 -7.21
C LEU A 68 -4.00 7.99 -6.22
N GLN A 69 -4.16 9.30 -6.30
CA GLN A 69 -3.44 10.31 -5.53
C GLN A 69 -4.39 11.07 -4.60
N VAL A 70 -3.80 11.88 -3.72
CA VAL A 70 -4.56 12.81 -2.86
C VAL A 70 -5.41 13.74 -3.72
N GLY A 71 -6.67 13.91 -3.33
CA GLY A 71 -7.67 14.72 -4.04
C GLY A 71 -8.53 13.93 -5.03
N GLU A 72 -8.09 12.74 -5.44
CA GLU A 72 -8.88 11.86 -6.31
C GLU A 72 -9.97 11.11 -5.53
N THR A 73 -10.89 10.48 -6.26
CA THR A 73 -12.04 9.77 -5.68
C THR A 73 -11.76 8.27 -5.61
N MET A 74 -11.86 7.68 -4.42
CA MET A 74 -11.82 6.23 -4.25
C MET A 74 -13.03 5.58 -4.97
N PRO A 75 -12.81 4.59 -5.86
CA PRO A 75 -13.89 3.86 -6.50
C PRO A 75 -14.81 3.21 -5.48
N ALA A 76 -16.10 3.17 -5.79
CA ALA A 76 -17.02 2.36 -4.99
C ALA A 76 -16.65 0.88 -5.13
N PHE A 77 -16.68 0.16 -4.01
CA PHE A 77 -16.47 -1.29 -3.98
C PHE A 77 -17.35 -1.95 -2.92
N ALA A 78 -17.57 -3.24 -3.14
CA ALA A 78 -18.17 -4.17 -2.21
C ALA A 78 -17.33 -5.45 -2.28
N LEU A 79 -16.65 -5.80 -1.19
CA LEU A 79 -15.75 -6.95 -1.16
C LEU A 79 -16.13 -7.89 -0.02
N PRO A 80 -15.98 -9.22 -0.22
CA PRO A 80 -16.19 -10.17 0.86
C PRO A 80 -15.05 -10.09 1.87
N ALA A 81 -15.40 -9.93 3.14
CA ALA A 81 -14.50 -10.13 4.24
C ALA A 81 -14.13 -11.61 4.39
N ALA A 82 -13.03 -11.89 5.10
CA ALA A 82 -12.64 -13.25 5.48
C ALA A 82 -13.73 -13.97 6.30
N SER A 83 -14.58 -13.22 7.01
CA SER A 83 -15.76 -13.74 7.73
C SER A 83 -16.92 -14.17 6.81
N GLY A 84 -16.88 -13.84 5.51
CA GLY A 84 -17.95 -14.06 4.55
C GLY A 84 -18.93 -12.90 4.40
N GLU A 85 -18.89 -11.90 5.29
CA GLU A 85 -19.71 -10.68 5.18
C GLU A 85 -19.27 -9.81 3.99
N ILE A 86 -20.22 -9.18 3.29
CA ILE A 86 -19.90 -8.19 2.26
C ILE A 86 -19.75 -6.81 2.89
N VAL A 87 -18.55 -6.25 2.82
CA VAL A 87 -18.27 -4.87 3.27
C VAL A 87 -18.32 -3.93 2.08
N ARG A 88 -19.16 -2.90 2.17
CA ARG A 88 -19.28 -1.84 1.16
C ARG A 88 -18.60 -0.57 1.66
N LEU A 89 -17.81 0.06 0.80
CA LEU A 89 -17.17 1.34 1.13
C LEU A 89 -18.20 2.40 1.53
N SER A 90 -19.37 2.43 0.88
CA SER A 90 -20.44 3.38 1.20
C SER A 90 -20.90 3.30 2.66
N ASP A 91 -21.01 2.09 3.19
CA ASP A 91 -21.59 1.84 4.51
C ASP A 91 -20.56 2.24 5.58
N VAL A 92 -19.28 1.93 5.34
CA VAL A 92 -18.16 2.41 6.14
C VAL A 92 -18.08 3.94 6.14
N LEU A 93 -18.19 4.56 4.97
CA LEU A 93 -18.08 6.02 4.82
C LEU A 93 -19.28 6.79 5.40
N GLN A 94 -20.43 6.15 5.64
CA GLN A 94 -21.53 6.77 6.39
C GLN A 94 -21.14 7.01 7.85
N ALA A 95 -20.43 6.06 8.45
CA ALA A 95 -19.96 6.15 9.84
C ALA A 95 -18.79 7.14 10.00
N GLY A 96 -17.83 7.13 9.08
CA GLY A 96 -16.67 8.03 9.12
C GLY A 96 -15.64 7.73 8.04
N PRO A 97 -14.44 8.34 8.08
CA PRO A 97 -13.38 8.06 7.12
C PRO A 97 -12.95 6.57 7.14
N ALA A 98 -12.29 6.11 6.08
CA ALA A 98 -11.72 4.77 6.01
C ALA A 98 -10.22 4.80 5.74
N VAL A 99 -9.46 3.97 6.45
CA VAL A 99 -8.07 3.62 6.09
C VAL A 99 -8.15 2.38 5.21
N VAL A 100 -7.87 2.52 3.92
CA VAL A 100 -7.88 1.41 2.95
C VAL A 100 -6.44 1.00 2.68
N SER A 101 -6.05 -0.21 3.10
CA SER A 101 -4.67 -0.69 2.99
C SER A 101 -4.57 -1.95 2.14
N PHE A 102 -3.92 -1.86 0.98
CA PHE A 102 -3.65 -2.97 0.07
C PHE A 102 -2.33 -3.64 0.43
N PHE A 103 -2.33 -4.98 0.45
CA PHE A 103 -1.13 -5.77 0.72
C PHE A 103 -1.13 -7.12 -0.01
N ARG A 104 0.07 -7.69 -0.16
CA ARG A 104 0.32 -8.87 -1.03
C ARG A 104 -0.25 -10.17 -0.47
N GLY A 105 -0.17 -10.37 0.84
CA GLY A 105 -0.66 -11.56 1.54
C GLY A 105 0.06 -11.83 2.85
N THR A 106 -0.42 -12.82 3.62
CA THR A 106 0.11 -13.30 4.90
C THR A 106 1.55 -13.77 4.78
N TRP A 107 1.99 -14.27 3.64
CA TRP A 107 3.35 -14.75 3.42
C TRP A 107 4.41 -13.62 3.32
N CYS A 108 3.98 -12.36 3.23
CA CYS A 108 4.86 -11.19 3.16
C CYS A 108 5.11 -10.62 4.56
N GLU A 109 6.31 -10.80 5.11
CA GLU A 109 6.66 -10.38 6.48
C GLU A 109 6.49 -8.86 6.71
N TYR A 110 6.88 -8.04 5.73
CA TYR A 110 6.72 -6.58 5.78
C TYR A 110 5.24 -6.15 5.73
N CYS A 111 4.42 -6.91 5.01
CA CYS A 111 2.98 -6.71 4.96
C CYS A 111 2.37 -7.03 6.32
N GLN A 112 2.70 -8.19 6.89
CA GLN A 112 2.23 -8.56 8.22
C GLN A 112 2.66 -7.56 9.30
N ALA A 113 3.91 -7.09 9.28
CA ALA A 113 4.41 -6.14 10.26
C ALA A 113 3.61 -4.83 10.25
N PHE A 114 3.31 -4.30 9.06
CA PHE A 114 2.50 -3.08 8.93
C PHE A 114 1.05 -3.29 9.35
N ILE A 115 0.44 -4.42 8.95
CA ILE A 115 -0.93 -4.75 9.34
C ILE A 115 -1.04 -4.92 10.87
N ARG A 116 -0.03 -5.51 11.54
CA ARG A 116 0.04 -5.54 13.01
C ARG A 116 0.15 -4.16 13.62
N ALA A 117 0.98 -3.28 13.06
CA ALA A 117 1.09 -1.90 13.54
C ALA A 117 -0.25 -1.13 13.42
N LEU A 118 -1.03 -1.37 12.36
CA LEU A 118 -2.39 -0.86 12.25
C LEU A 118 -3.34 -1.46 13.29
N ALA A 119 -3.20 -2.74 13.61
CA ALA A 119 -3.99 -3.41 14.65
C ALA A 119 -3.67 -2.86 16.05
N GLU A 120 -2.40 -2.60 16.35
CA GLU A 120 -1.95 -1.99 17.61
C GLU A 120 -2.50 -0.57 17.79
N ALA A 121 -2.58 0.22 16.71
CA ALA A 121 -3.14 1.57 16.73
C ALA A 121 -4.65 1.62 16.44
N TYR A 122 -5.32 0.48 16.35
CA TYR A 122 -6.70 0.41 15.89
C TYR A 122 -7.65 1.22 16.78
N ASP A 123 -7.50 1.12 18.10
CA ASP A 123 -8.34 1.84 19.05
C ASP A 123 -8.23 3.37 18.86
N GLU A 124 -7.03 3.89 18.57
CA GLU A 124 -6.81 5.30 18.27
C GLU A 124 -7.44 5.71 16.93
N ILE A 125 -7.31 4.87 15.89
CA ILE A 125 -7.94 5.10 14.58
C ILE A 125 -9.46 5.10 14.71
N ARG A 126 -10.03 4.17 15.49
CA ARG A 126 -11.47 4.08 15.78
C ARG A 126 -11.96 5.25 16.61
N ALA A 127 -11.23 5.67 17.63
CA ALA A 127 -11.54 6.86 18.43
C ALA A 127 -11.50 8.14 17.59
N ALA A 128 -10.60 8.20 16.60
CA ALA A 128 -10.56 9.27 15.62
C ALA A 128 -11.76 9.23 14.65
N GLY A 129 -12.55 8.16 14.64
CA GLY A 129 -13.80 8.01 13.90
C GLY A 129 -13.65 7.32 12.55
N ALA A 130 -12.49 6.72 12.26
CA ALA A 130 -12.28 5.96 11.03
C ALA A 130 -12.47 4.46 11.24
N GLU A 131 -12.58 3.71 10.15
CA GLU A 131 -12.48 2.24 10.12
C GLU A 131 -11.26 1.83 9.30
N VAL A 132 -10.68 0.65 9.58
CA VAL A 132 -9.56 0.10 8.79
C VAL A 132 -10.08 -1.03 7.89
N LEU A 133 -9.72 -0.99 6.61
CA LEU A 133 -10.05 -2.02 5.62
C LEU A 133 -8.74 -2.55 5.05
N ALA A 134 -8.33 -3.75 5.45
CA ALA A 134 -7.14 -4.41 4.92
C ALA A 134 -7.53 -5.28 3.72
N ILE A 135 -6.91 -5.08 2.57
CA ILE A 135 -7.32 -5.66 1.29
C ILE A 135 -6.18 -6.47 0.66
N SER A 136 -6.45 -7.72 0.28
CA SER A 136 -5.48 -8.61 -0.38
C SER A 136 -6.18 -9.54 -1.38
N PRO A 137 -5.52 -9.97 -2.47
CA PRO A 137 -6.05 -11.00 -3.37
C PRO A 137 -6.00 -12.41 -2.76
N GLN A 138 -5.31 -12.60 -1.64
CA GLN A 138 -5.14 -13.92 -1.04
C GLN A 138 -6.49 -14.48 -0.57
N ARG A 139 -6.68 -15.78 -0.80
CA ARG A 139 -7.87 -16.56 -0.42
C ARG A 139 -7.54 -17.70 0.52
N GLU A 140 -6.39 -18.35 0.34
CA GLU A 140 -5.96 -19.47 1.19
C GLU A 140 -4.99 -19.02 2.29
N GLY A 141 -5.00 -19.69 3.44
CA GLY A 141 -4.04 -19.43 4.53
C GLY A 141 -4.23 -18.09 5.24
N ILE A 142 -5.43 -17.52 5.18
CA ILE A 142 -5.82 -16.32 5.93
C ILE A 142 -6.32 -16.71 7.33
N GLU A 143 -7.11 -17.78 7.43
CA GLU A 143 -7.68 -18.26 8.70
C GLU A 143 -6.55 -18.58 9.69
N GLY A 144 -6.62 -17.97 10.88
CA GLY A 144 -5.62 -18.15 11.93
C GLY A 144 -4.27 -17.46 11.70
N SER A 145 -4.07 -16.76 10.57
CA SER A 145 -2.80 -16.06 10.29
C SER A 145 -2.58 -14.82 11.17
N MET A 146 -3.67 -14.12 11.50
CA MET A 146 -3.66 -12.96 12.40
C MET A 146 -5.07 -12.71 12.92
N ALA A 147 -5.20 -12.47 14.23
CA ALA A 147 -6.42 -11.90 14.79
C ALA A 147 -6.39 -10.39 14.55
N LEU A 148 -7.25 -9.90 13.66
CA LEU A 148 -7.37 -8.49 13.35
C LEU A 148 -8.63 -7.91 13.99
N PRO A 149 -8.55 -6.72 14.60
CA PRO A 149 -9.72 -6.06 15.18
C PRO A 149 -10.58 -5.38 14.10
N PHE A 150 -10.20 -5.48 12.82
CA PHE A 150 -10.86 -4.87 11.68
C PHE A 150 -11.02 -5.85 10.50
N PRO A 151 -11.89 -5.53 9.52
CA PRO A 151 -12.12 -6.40 8.37
C PRO A 151 -10.88 -6.61 7.49
N TRP A 152 -10.59 -7.89 7.21
CA TRP A 152 -9.78 -8.31 6.08
C TRP A 152 -10.70 -8.58 4.89
N LEU A 153 -10.56 -7.83 3.79
CA LEU A 153 -11.33 -7.98 2.57
C LEU A 153 -10.53 -8.69 1.48
N ARG A 154 -11.21 -9.53 0.69
CA ARG A 154 -10.63 -10.23 -0.46
C ARG A 154 -10.89 -9.45 -1.74
N ASP A 155 -9.83 -9.08 -2.43
CA ASP A 155 -9.88 -8.46 -3.76
C ASP A 155 -9.57 -9.50 -4.83
N ASP A 156 -10.57 -10.34 -5.13
CA ASP A 156 -10.45 -11.42 -6.11
C ASP A 156 -9.92 -10.88 -7.45
N ASP A 157 -8.89 -11.55 -7.98
CA ASP A 157 -8.15 -11.16 -9.19
C ASP A 157 -7.61 -9.72 -9.20
N ASN A 158 -7.41 -9.09 -8.03
CA ASN A 158 -6.98 -7.69 -7.88
C ASN A 158 -7.87 -6.70 -8.66
N LEU A 159 -9.17 -6.95 -8.76
CA LEU A 159 -10.08 -6.12 -9.55
C LEU A 159 -10.15 -4.68 -9.03
N LEU A 160 -10.18 -4.49 -7.71
CA LEU A 160 -10.12 -3.16 -7.10
C LEU A 160 -8.72 -2.57 -7.21
N ALA A 161 -7.67 -3.34 -6.92
CA ALA A 161 -6.29 -2.89 -7.02
C ALA A 161 -5.94 -2.39 -8.45
N ARG A 162 -6.47 -3.02 -9.50
CA ARG A 162 -6.37 -2.51 -10.88
C ARG A 162 -7.06 -1.17 -11.06
N LYS A 163 -8.28 -1.00 -10.54
CA LYS A 163 -9.03 0.27 -10.60
C LYS A 163 -8.34 1.41 -9.85
N VAL A 164 -7.65 1.08 -8.76
CA VAL A 164 -6.89 2.03 -7.94
C VAL A 164 -5.48 2.28 -8.50
N GLY A 165 -5.06 1.51 -9.52
CA GLY A 165 -3.77 1.64 -10.20
C GLY A 165 -2.59 1.06 -9.42
N VAL A 166 -2.84 0.15 -8.48
CA VAL A 166 -1.80 -0.46 -7.62
C VAL A 166 -1.51 -1.93 -7.94
N ALA A 167 -2.20 -2.54 -8.91
CA ALA A 167 -1.89 -3.91 -9.35
C ALA A 167 -0.74 -3.94 -10.36
N PHE A 168 0.15 -4.93 -10.24
CA PHE A 168 1.19 -5.23 -11.22
C PHE A 168 1.28 -6.72 -11.50
N GLU A 169 1.60 -7.06 -12.74
CA GLU A 169 1.89 -8.43 -13.15
C GLU A 169 3.36 -8.74 -12.87
N LEU A 170 3.62 -9.87 -12.22
CA LEU A 170 4.97 -10.35 -12.03
C LEU A 170 5.50 -10.87 -13.37
N PRO A 171 6.73 -10.50 -13.74
CA PRO A 171 7.40 -11.11 -14.88
C PRO A 171 7.40 -12.63 -14.76
N GLY A 172 7.09 -13.33 -15.86
CA GLY A 172 7.00 -14.79 -15.88
C GLY A 172 8.30 -15.48 -15.45
N ASP A 173 9.43 -14.84 -15.74
CA ASP A 173 10.78 -15.27 -15.32
C ASP A 173 11.08 -15.02 -13.83
N LEU A 174 10.11 -14.51 -13.04
CA LEU A 174 10.21 -14.37 -11.59
C LEU A 174 9.32 -15.38 -10.83
N CYS A 175 8.39 -16.06 -11.53
CA CYS A 175 7.47 -17.00 -10.90
C CYS A 175 8.18 -18.15 -10.17
N TRP A 176 9.35 -18.58 -10.68
CA TRP A 176 10.17 -19.61 -10.02
C TRP A 176 10.66 -19.13 -8.65
N ALA A 177 11.04 -17.86 -8.51
CA ALA A 177 11.59 -17.33 -7.26
C ALA A 177 10.54 -17.40 -6.14
N TYR A 178 9.29 -17.09 -6.45
CA TYR A 178 8.18 -17.21 -5.48
C TYR A 178 7.94 -18.66 -5.07
N ARG A 179 8.00 -19.61 -6.02
CA ARG A 179 7.87 -21.04 -5.72
C ARG A 179 9.01 -21.57 -4.86
N GLU A 180 10.26 -21.13 -5.08
CA GLU A 180 11.40 -21.47 -4.20
C GLU A 180 11.21 -20.91 -2.78
N LEU A 181 10.52 -19.76 -2.67
CA LEU A 181 10.05 -19.24 -1.39
C LEU A 181 8.81 -19.99 -0.85
N GLY A 182 8.36 -21.08 -1.46
CA GLY A 182 7.15 -21.80 -1.06
C GLY A 182 5.88 -20.98 -1.21
N ILE A 183 5.91 -19.93 -2.04
CA ILE A 183 4.79 -19.03 -2.33
C ILE A 183 4.22 -19.43 -3.68
N ASP A 184 3.14 -20.20 -3.67
CA ASP A 184 2.36 -20.51 -4.87
C ASP A 184 1.25 -19.47 -5.04
N LEU A 185 1.54 -18.40 -5.80
CA LEU A 185 0.61 -17.27 -5.98
C LEU A 185 -0.73 -17.68 -6.61
N LEU A 186 -0.71 -18.57 -7.60
CA LEU A 186 -1.93 -19.00 -8.28
C LEU A 186 -2.85 -19.75 -7.32
N LYS A 187 -2.27 -20.63 -6.50
CA LYS A 187 -3.00 -21.35 -5.45
C LYS A 187 -3.49 -20.41 -4.35
N LEU A 188 -2.60 -19.57 -3.80
CA LEU A 188 -2.91 -18.68 -2.69
C LEU A 188 -4.02 -17.67 -3.03
N ASN A 189 -4.01 -17.15 -4.26
CA ASN A 189 -5.00 -16.17 -4.73
C ASN A 189 -6.19 -16.83 -5.47
N GLN A 190 -6.17 -18.15 -5.67
CA GLN A 190 -7.10 -18.91 -6.52
C GLN A 190 -7.38 -18.22 -7.87
N SER A 191 -6.29 -17.82 -8.53
CA SER A 191 -6.30 -17.05 -9.77
C SER A 191 -5.39 -17.73 -10.80
N ASP A 192 -5.60 -17.44 -12.07
CA ASP A 192 -4.70 -17.82 -13.17
C ASP A 192 -3.67 -16.73 -13.49
N ARG A 193 -3.67 -15.62 -12.73
CA ARG A 193 -2.79 -14.46 -12.93
C ARG A 193 -1.67 -14.41 -11.89
N TYR A 194 -0.44 -14.21 -12.37
CA TYR A 194 0.69 -13.82 -11.54
C TYR A 194 0.66 -12.32 -11.27
N GLU A 195 -0.33 -11.86 -10.50
CA GLU A 195 -0.53 -10.45 -10.24
C GLU A 195 -0.61 -10.19 -8.73
N LEU A 196 0.00 -9.09 -8.30
CA LEU A 196 0.00 -8.65 -6.91
C LEU A 196 -0.28 -7.15 -6.82
N PRO A 197 -0.83 -6.66 -5.71
CA PRO A 197 -0.83 -5.24 -5.44
C PRO A 197 0.56 -4.80 -4.97
N VAL A 198 1.03 -3.67 -5.47
CA VAL A 198 1.98 -2.82 -4.76
C VAL A 198 1.34 -2.42 -3.44
N PRO A 199 2.05 -2.52 -2.30
CA PRO A 199 1.52 -2.06 -1.04
C PRO A 199 1.11 -0.60 -1.11
N ALA A 200 -0.12 -0.33 -0.72
CA ALA A 200 -0.69 1.00 -0.78
C ALA A 200 -1.58 1.26 0.44
N THR A 201 -1.56 2.48 0.97
CA THR A 201 -2.44 2.90 2.06
C THR A 201 -3.08 4.23 1.71
N PHE A 202 -4.40 4.28 1.78
CA PHE A 202 -5.20 5.45 1.51
C PHE A 202 -6.01 5.83 2.74
N VAL A 203 -6.14 7.12 3.03
CA VAL A 203 -7.21 7.61 3.91
C VAL A 203 -8.28 8.24 3.04
N VAL A 204 -9.49 7.71 3.14
CA VAL A 204 -10.65 8.07 2.31
C VAL A 204 -11.66 8.78 3.18
N ALA A 205 -12.00 10.03 2.85
CA ALA A 205 -13.02 10.80 3.55
C ALA A 205 -14.44 10.35 3.16
N LYS A 206 -15.45 10.83 3.89
CA LYS A 206 -16.87 10.44 3.71
C LYS A 206 -17.41 10.70 2.29
N ASP A 207 -16.87 11.71 1.60
CA ASP A 207 -17.19 12.06 0.22
C ASP A 207 -16.44 11.21 -0.83
N ARG A 208 -15.70 10.17 -0.39
CA ARG A 208 -14.77 9.33 -1.15
C ARG A 208 -13.48 10.03 -1.60
N SER A 209 -13.25 11.29 -1.21
CA SER A 209 -11.99 11.96 -1.53
C SER A 209 -10.82 11.31 -0.78
N ILE A 210 -9.72 11.09 -1.48
CA ILE A 210 -8.49 10.57 -0.89
C ILE A 210 -7.77 11.75 -0.21
N ARG A 211 -7.56 11.65 1.10
CA ARG A 211 -6.88 12.65 1.93
C ARG A 211 -5.43 12.30 2.24
N PHE A 212 -5.07 11.04 2.02
CA PHE A 212 -3.70 10.54 2.12
C PHE A 212 -3.55 9.38 1.17
N ALA A 213 -2.40 9.33 0.49
CA ALA A 213 -2.01 8.22 -0.38
C ALA A 213 -0.53 7.92 -0.14
N HIS A 214 -0.23 6.67 0.21
CA HIS A 214 1.11 6.14 0.22
C HIS A 214 1.13 4.91 -0.68
N VAL A 215 1.80 4.99 -1.83
CA VAL A 215 1.93 3.91 -2.81
C VAL A 215 3.41 3.68 -3.06
N GLU A 216 3.91 2.49 -2.72
CA GLU A 216 5.35 2.27 -2.62
C GLU A 216 5.76 0.89 -3.18
N PRO A 217 6.34 0.86 -4.40
CA PRO A 217 6.83 -0.35 -5.05
C PRO A 217 7.87 -1.11 -4.22
N ASP A 218 8.68 -0.39 -3.43
CA ASP A 218 9.54 -1.04 -2.44
C ASP A 218 8.69 -1.52 -1.26
N TYR A 219 8.25 -2.76 -1.32
CA TYR A 219 7.35 -3.35 -0.32
C TYR A 219 7.89 -3.37 1.12
N ARG A 220 9.12 -2.93 1.38
CA ARG A 220 9.72 -2.79 2.71
C ARG A 220 9.45 -1.41 3.32
N ARG A 221 9.14 -0.42 2.49
CA ARG A 221 8.81 0.93 2.91
C ARG A 221 7.31 1.02 3.18
N ARG A 222 6.97 1.66 4.30
CA ARG A 222 5.63 1.79 4.83
C ARG A 222 5.46 3.19 5.40
N PRO A 223 4.25 3.76 5.39
CA PRO A 223 4.01 5.01 6.08
C PRO A 223 4.10 4.77 7.60
N ALA A 224 4.50 5.78 8.36
CA ALA A 224 4.35 5.71 9.81
C ALA A 224 2.86 5.71 10.16
N VAL A 225 2.47 4.94 11.17
CA VAL A 225 1.06 4.87 11.60
C VAL A 225 0.55 6.24 12.06
N GLN A 226 1.43 7.08 12.63
CA GLN A 226 1.11 8.44 13.02
C GLN A 226 0.76 9.34 11.83
N GLU A 227 1.35 9.12 10.66
CA GLU A 227 0.99 9.85 9.44
C GLU A 227 -0.44 9.47 8.99
N VAL A 228 -0.76 8.17 9.06
CA VAL A 228 -2.11 7.66 8.77
C VAL A 228 -3.14 8.25 9.75
N LEU A 229 -2.83 8.25 11.05
CA LEU A 229 -3.72 8.79 12.08
C LEU A 229 -3.93 10.31 11.92
N GLY A 230 -2.87 11.06 11.62
CA GLY A 230 -2.96 12.49 11.34
C GLY A 230 -3.85 12.78 10.11
N ALA A 231 -3.75 11.96 9.06
CA ALA A 231 -4.62 12.06 7.90
C ALA A 231 -6.08 11.71 8.20
N VAL A 232 -6.33 10.71 9.05
CA VAL A 232 -7.70 10.38 9.53
C VAL A 232 -8.33 11.56 10.25
N GLN A 233 -7.59 12.20 11.16
CA GLN A 233 -8.07 13.38 11.90
C GLN A 233 -8.42 14.54 10.97
N GLN A 234 -7.62 14.76 9.91
CA GLN A 234 -7.90 15.78 8.89
C GLN A 234 -9.12 15.40 8.02
N ALA A 235 -9.27 14.13 7.66
CA ALA A 235 -10.35 13.64 6.81
C ALA A 235 -11.74 13.70 7.47
N ARG A 236 -11.79 13.64 8.81
CA ARG A 236 -13.03 13.81 9.58
C ARG A 236 -13.59 15.23 9.52
N GLY A 237 -12.74 16.24 9.30
CA GLY A 237 -13.11 17.65 9.46
C GLY A 237 -13.30 18.06 10.93
N PRO A 238 -13.58 19.35 11.22
CA PRO A 238 -13.78 19.82 12.59
C PRO A 238 -14.94 19.08 13.27
N GLN A 239 -14.75 18.64 14.52
CA GLN A 239 -15.86 18.11 15.32
C GLN A 239 -16.93 19.19 15.47
N PRO A 240 -18.22 18.89 15.25
CA PRO A 240 -19.27 19.80 15.69
C PRO A 240 -19.12 19.96 17.20
N ASN A 241 -18.98 21.20 17.67
CA ASN A 241 -18.97 21.51 19.10
C ASN A 241 -20.21 20.85 19.71
N LEU A 242 -20.01 19.91 20.63
CA LEU A 242 -21.11 19.46 21.48
C LEU A 242 -21.54 20.63 22.36
N PRO A 243 -22.85 20.91 22.46
CA PRO A 243 -23.39 21.96 23.33
C PRO A 243 -23.14 21.67 24.82
#